data_AF-A0A7C1BXP5-F1
#
_entry.id   AF-A0A7C1BXP5-F1
#
_cell.length_a   1.000
_cell.length_b   1.000
_cell.length_c   1.000
_cell.angle_alpha   90.00
_cell.angle_beta   90.00
_cell.angle_gamma   90.00
#
_symmetry.space_group_name_H-M   'P 1'
#
loop_
_entity.id
_entity.type
_entity.pdbx_description
1 polymer ?
#
loop_
_entity_poly.entity_id
_entity_poly.type
_entity_poly.pdbx_seq_one_letter_code
_entity_poly.pdbx_strand_id
1 'polypeptide(L)'
;MRKTLILSIIFVLTPVFLSASVKPSSLVFHPEVEKIKGGENIKIEFKGNIGKVELWINDKKIGQKNSPAVFEWKISSRDKPYKVEIRKDGKIIIGRYIP
;
A
#
# COMPACT_ATOMS: atom_id res chain seq x y z
N MET A 1 3.90 51.61 -47.67
CA MET A 1 2.79 51.21 -46.80
C MET A 1 3.20 49.96 -46.02
N ARG A 2 3.37 50.06 -44.71
CA ARG A 2 3.83 48.96 -43.82
C ARG A 2 2.63 48.09 -43.46
N LYS A 3 2.67 46.78 -43.76
CA LYS A 3 1.66 45.81 -43.30
C LYS A 3 2.18 45.09 -42.06
N THR A 4 1.55 45.38 -40.94
CA THR A 4 1.85 44.86 -39.60
C THR A 4 1.58 43.36 -39.53
N LEU A 5 2.57 42.58 -39.10
CA LEU A 5 2.43 41.15 -38.82
C LEU A 5 1.87 41.00 -37.39
N ILE A 6 0.69 40.41 -37.23
CA ILE A 6 0.14 40.10 -35.91
C ILE A 6 0.57 38.68 -35.54
N LEU A 7 1.46 38.57 -34.54
CA LEU A 7 1.94 37.32 -33.99
C LEU A 7 0.92 36.80 -32.97
N SER A 8 0.12 35.81 -33.33
CA SER A 8 -0.85 35.17 -32.43
C SER A 8 -0.14 34.15 -31.53
N ILE A 9 0.10 34.50 -30.27
CA ILE A 9 0.62 33.58 -29.26
C ILE A 9 -0.53 32.65 -28.83
N ILE A 10 -0.50 31.40 -29.29
CA ILE A 10 -1.40 30.34 -28.82
C ILE A 10 -0.84 29.84 -27.48
N PHE A 11 -1.48 30.23 -26.38
CA PHE A 11 -1.17 29.75 -25.04
C PHE A 11 -1.80 28.36 -24.87
N VAL A 12 -1.03 27.30 -25.13
CA VAL A 12 -1.48 25.92 -24.92
C VAL A 12 -1.49 25.64 -23.41
N LEU A 13 -2.68 25.67 -22.80
CA LEU A 13 -2.89 25.17 -21.44
C LEU A 13 -2.64 23.66 -21.44
N THR A 14 -1.42 23.23 -21.14
CA THR A 14 -1.18 21.83 -20.76
C THR A 14 -1.60 21.66 -19.31
N PRO A 15 -2.44 20.67 -18.95
CA PRO A 15 -2.69 20.36 -17.55
C PRO A 15 -1.39 19.92 -16.89
N VAL A 16 -0.98 20.66 -15.86
CA VAL A 16 0.13 20.27 -14.98
C VAL A 16 -0.32 19.03 -14.23
N PHE A 17 0.19 17.87 -14.62
CA PHE A 17 0.03 16.64 -13.84
C PHE A 17 0.77 16.82 -12.52
N LEU A 18 0.04 17.17 -11.48
CA LEU A 18 0.54 17.22 -10.11
C LEU A 18 0.84 15.77 -9.69
N SER A 19 2.07 15.33 -9.90
CA SER A 19 2.51 14.00 -9.49
C SER A 19 2.61 13.98 -7.97
N ALA A 20 1.57 13.48 -7.31
CA ALA A 20 1.59 13.29 -5.86
C ALA A 20 2.76 12.36 -5.51
N SER A 21 3.70 12.87 -4.71
CA SER A 21 4.80 12.07 -4.15
C SER A 21 4.21 10.97 -3.27
N VAL A 22 3.99 9.79 -3.84
CA VAL A 22 3.48 8.65 -3.08
C VAL A 22 4.62 8.14 -2.22
N LYS A 23 4.56 8.44 -0.91
CA LYS A 23 5.47 7.84 0.07
C LYS A 23 5.48 6.31 -0.14
N PRO A 24 6.66 5.67 -0.25
CA PRO A 24 6.73 4.24 -0.52
C PRO A 24 5.98 3.47 0.56
N SER A 25 5.08 2.60 0.13
CA SER A 25 4.34 1.72 1.02
C SER A 25 5.27 0.59 1.50
N SER A 26 5.31 0.34 2.79
CA SER A 26 6.11 -0.75 3.37
C SER A 26 5.31 -1.55 4.39
N LEU A 27 5.71 -2.81 4.55
CA LEU A 27 5.12 -3.79 5.47
C LEU A 27 6.18 -4.22 6.50
N VAL A 28 5.92 -3.95 7.77
CA VAL A 28 6.82 -4.26 8.89
C VAL A 28 6.15 -5.24 9.84
N PHE A 29 6.90 -6.22 10.35
CA PHE A 29 6.41 -7.27 11.22
C PHE A 29 7.09 -7.17 12.59
N HIS A 30 6.31 -7.32 13.65
CA HIS A 30 6.81 -7.44 15.01
C HIS A 30 6.19 -8.69 15.68
N PRO A 31 6.99 -9.70 16.05
CA PRO A 31 8.43 -9.82 15.81
C PRO A 31 8.78 -9.90 14.31
N GLU A 32 10.06 -9.70 13.99
CA GLU A 32 10.57 -9.83 12.61
C GLU A 32 10.27 -11.23 12.05
N VAL A 33 10.05 -11.32 10.74
CA VAL A 33 9.54 -12.52 10.06
C VAL A 33 10.29 -13.81 10.44
N GLU A 34 11.62 -13.74 10.51
CA GLU A 34 12.49 -14.89 10.83
C GLU A 34 12.31 -15.41 12.27
N LYS A 35 11.74 -14.58 13.16
CA LYS A 35 11.56 -14.88 14.58
C LYS A 35 10.13 -15.29 14.93
N ILE A 36 9.21 -15.26 13.95
CA ILE A 36 7.80 -15.58 14.17
C ILE A 36 7.62 -17.08 14.45
N LYS A 37 7.06 -17.40 15.62
CA LYS A 37 6.70 -18.78 16.00
C LYS A 37 5.19 -18.99 15.98
N GLY A 38 4.79 -20.25 15.77
CA GLY A 38 3.38 -20.64 15.80
C GLY A 38 2.73 -20.35 17.15
N GLY A 39 1.51 -19.81 17.15
CA GLY A 39 0.76 -19.46 18.36
C GLY A 39 1.00 -18.04 18.90
N GLU A 40 1.96 -17.29 18.34
CA GLU A 40 2.28 -15.92 18.77
C GLU A 40 1.33 -14.87 18.18
N ASN A 41 1.16 -13.75 18.88
CA ASN A 41 0.51 -12.57 18.33
C ASN A 41 1.55 -11.74 17.59
N ILE A 42 1.29 -11.44 16.32
CA ILE A 42 2.15 -10.61 15.50
C ILE A 42 1.48 -9.27 15.21
N LYS A 43 2.28 -8.20 15.18
CA LYS A 43 1.86 -6.89 14.69
C LYS A 43 2.34 -6.71 13.26
N ILE A 44 1.43 -6.34 12.38
CA ILE A 44 1.71 -6.05 10.97
C ILE A 44 1.42 -4.57 10.75
N GLU A 45 2.48 -3.81 10.46
CA GLU A 45 2.41 -2.38 10.22
C GLU A 45 2.50 -2.10 8.73
N PHE A 46 1.55 -1.33 8.23
CA PHE A 46 1.54 -0.79 6.89
C PHE A 46 1.77 0.71 6.94
N LYS A 47 2.88 1.19 6.35
CA LYS A 47 3.31 2.60 6.41
C LYS A 47 2.86 3.45 5.21
N GLY A 48 2.07 2.91 4.29
CA GLY A 48 1.50 3.67 3.18
C GLY A 48 0.44 4.68 3.66
N ASN A 49 0.20 5.72 2.87
CA ASN A 49 -0.87 6.70 3.11
C ASN A 49 -1.79 6.76 1.89
N ILE A 50 -2.60 5.72 1.72
CA ILE A 50 -3.45 5.47 0.55
C ILE A 50 -4.93 5.28 0.95
N GLY A 51 -5.30 5.73 2.15
CA GLY A 51 -6.64 5.61 2.69
C GLY A 51 -6.95 4.22 3.24
N LYS A 52 -8.15 3.72 2.97
CA LYS A 52 -8.63 2.45 3.54
C LYS A 52 -7.91 1.25 2.92
N VAL A 53 -7.37 0.37 3.77
CA VAL A 53 -6.64 -0.84 3.38
C VAL A 53 -7.14 -2.05 4.17
N GLU A 54 -6.98 -3.23 3.59
CA GLU A 54 -7.43 -4.50 4.13
C GLU A 54 -6.23 -5.43 4.35
N LEU A 55 -6.17 -6.08 5.50
CA LEU A 55 -5.22 -7.17 5.75
C LEU A 55 -5.86 -8.51 5.37
N TRP A 56 -5.15 -9.27 4.54
CA TRP A 56 -5.51 -10.61 4.10
C TRP A 56 -4.39 -11.59 4.45
N ILE A 57 -4.76 -12.77 4.96
CA ILE A 57 -3.85 -13.87 5.28
C ILE A 57 -4.39 -15.15 4.64
N ASN A 58 -3.62 -15.83 3.79
CA ASN A 58 -4.04 -17.07 3.10
C ASN A 58 -5.44 -16.93 2.47
N ASP A 59 -5.64 -15.84 1.73
CA ASP A 59 -6.91 -15.49 1.07
C ASP A 59 -8.12 -15.26 2.01
N LYS A 60 -7.89 -15.13 3.32
CA LYS A 60 -8.88 -14.73 4.31
C LYS A 60 -8.69 -13.27 4.74
N LYS A 61 -9.73 -12.45 4.63
CA LYS A 61 -9.73 -11.09 5.18
C LYS A 61 -9.71 -11.14 6.71
N ILE A 62 -8.69 -10.53 7.30
CA ILE A 62 -8.53 -10.41 8.76
C ILE A 62 -9.14 -9.12 9.28
N GLY A 63 -9.00 -8.02 8.54
CA GLY A 63 -9.53 -6.72 8.96
C GLY A 63 -9.30 -5.61 7.96
N GLN A 64 -9.79 -4.42 8.29
CA GLN A 64 -9.70 -3.23 7.45
C GLN A 64 -9.50 -1.98 8.32
N LYS A 65 -8.57 -1.09 7.94
CA LYS A 65 -8.24 0.15 8.66
C LYS A 65 -7.84 1.25 7.68
N ASN A 66 -7.87 2.51 8.11
CA ASN A 66 -7.25 3.61 7.37
C ASN A 66 -5.73 3.54 7.55
N SER A 67 -5.00 3.72 6.45
CA SER A 67 -3.54 3.73 6.43
C SER A 67 -2.98 5.09 6.87
N PRO A 68 -1.81 5.16 7.52
CA PRO A 68 -1.00 4.02 7.97
C PRO A 68 -1.71 3.20 9.04
N ALA A 69 -1.56 1.88 8.98
CA ALA A 69 -2.37 0.95 9.76
C ALA A 69 -1.50 -0.06 10.49
N VAL A 70 -1.91 -0.39 11.72
CA VAL A 70 -1.34 -1.50 12.50
C VAL A 70 -2.42 -2.54 12.71
N PHE A 71 -2.13 -3.78 12.33
CA PHE A 71 -3.00 -4.93 12.53
C PHE A 71 -2.37 -5.88 13.53
N GLU A 72 -3.20 -6.47 14.38
CA GLU A 72 -2.78 -7.55 15.27
C GLU A 72 -3.39 -8.85 14.75
N TRP A 73 -2.57 -9.88 14.62
CA TRP A 73 -3.02 -11.19 14.15
C TRP A 73 -2.37 -12.29 14.98
N LYS A 74 -3.21 -13.20 15.50
CA LYS A 74 -2.76 -14.39 16.20
C LYS A 74 -2.42 -15.48 15.19
N ILE A 75 -1.15 -15.84 15.13
CA ILE A 75 -0.64 -16.83 14.19
C ILE A 75 -1.03 -18.25 14.61
N SER A 76 -1.37 -19.10 13.65
CA SER A 76 -1.79 -20.48 13.85
C SER A 76 -0.70 -21.45 13.39
N SER A 77 -0.02 -22.14 14.31
CA SER A 77 1.11 -23.05 14.02
C SER A 77 0.89 -24.07 12.89
N ARG A 78 -0.36 -24.33 12.50
CA ARG A 78 -0.74 -25.34 11.51
C ARG A 78 -0.84 -24.82 10.08
N ASP A 79 -0.89 -23.51 9.87
CA ASP A 79 -1.27 -22.91 8.57
C ASP A 79 -0.08 -22.28 7.82
N LYS A 80 1.15 -22.75 8.09
CA LYS A 80 2.36 -22.35 7.37
C LYS A 80 2.44 -23.01 5.98
N PRO A 81 2.96 -22.32 4.95
CA PRO A 81 3.43 -20.93 4.96
C PRO A 81 2.25 -19.94 4.89
N TYR A 82 2.48 -18.71 5.36
CA TYR A 82 1.48 -17.65 5.31
C TYR A 82 1.74 -16.65 4.19
N LYS A 83 0.72 -16.43 3.37
CA LYS A 83 0.64 -15.35 2.40
C LYS A 83 -0.02 -14.13 3.06
N VAL A 84 0.79 -13.13 3.42
CA VAL A 84 0.32 -11.88 4.03
C VAL A 84 0.18 -10.82 2.96
N GLU A 85 -1.00 -10.23 2.81
CA GLU A 85 -1.27 -9.21 1.80
C GLU A 85 -1.99 -8.01 2.39
N ILE A 86 -1.60 -6.82 1.94
CA ILE A 86 -2.39 -5.61 2.09
C ILE A 86 -3.07 -5.33 0.76
N ARG A 87 -4.40 -5.28 0.79
CA ARG A 87 -5.23 -4.96 -0.38
C ARG A 87 -5.92 -3.61 -0.23
N LYS A 88 -6.15 -2.95 -1.35
CA LYS A 88 -6.98 -1.74 -1.46
C LYS A 88 -7.93 -1.94 -2.64
N ASP A 89 -9.23 -1.76 -2.40
CA ASP A 89 -10.28 -1.88 -3.42
C ASP A 89 -10.18 -3.22 -4.20
N GLY A 90 -9.89 -4.30 -3.48
CA GLY A 90 -9.71 -5.65 -4.02
C GLY A 90 -8.36 -5.94 -4.68
N LYS A 91 -7.48 -4.94 -4.88
CA LYS A 91 -6.16 -5.11 -5.50
C LYS A 91 -5.06 -5.27 -4.46
N ILE A 92 -4.11 -6.17 -4.71
CA ILE A 92 -2.91 -6.34 -3.87
C ILE A 92 -2.01 -5.13 -4.04
N ILE A 93 -1.68 -4.47 -2.93
CA ILE A 93 -0.74 -3.34 -2.88
C ILE A 93 0.65 -3.81 -2.50
N ILE A 94 0.75 -4.67 -1.49
CA ILE A 94 1.99 -5.29 -1.05
C ILE A 94 1.68 -6.65 -0.46
N GLY A 95 2.58 -7.61 -0.69
CA GLY A 95 2.49 -8.96 -0.17
C GLY A 95 3.83 -9.43 0.38
N ARG A 96 3.79 -10.35 1.34
CA ARG A 96 4.97 -11.00 1.90
C ARG A 96 4.62 -12.41 2.35
N TYR A 97 5.54 -13.33 2.10
CA TYR A 97 5.44 -14.70 2.60
C TYR A 97 6.17 -14.84 3.93
N ILE A 98 5.53 -15.53 4.89
CA ILE A 98 6.14 -15.96 6.15
C ILE A 98 6.25 -17.49 6.09
N PRO A 99 7.47 -18.06 6.12
CA PRO A 99 7.68 -19.50 6.08
C PRO A 99 7.22 -20.22 7.36
#